data_AF-A0A1D9G4Z9-F1
#
_entry.id   AF-A0A1D9G4Z9-F1
#
_cell.length_a   1.000
_cell.length_b   1.000
_cell.length_c   1.000
_cell.angle_alpha   90.00
_cell.angle_beta   90.00
_cell.angle_gamma   90.00
#
_symmetry.space_group_name_H-M   'P 1'
#
loop_
_entity.id
_entity.type
_entity.pdbx_description
1 polymer ?
#
loop_
_entity_poly.entity_id
_entity_poly.type
_entity_poly.pdbx_seq_one_letter_code
_entity_poly.pdbx_strand_id
1 'polypeptide(L)'
;MSTTKPRDVQPLYIATDTLILRSRTWDRLKFEIEYALQRGTTANSFVIRADQIALFDPPGESFTEVFLKALQERLDPKLIDYVILGHLNPNRLVTLNALLKLAPEITFVCSNPGAKSLRTLFEKLEDKAIPEQELKILVMKGDDTLDLGEGHILDFIPTPNPRFPDQLCTYDPKTQILFTDKLFGAHVCGDQVMDEGWRVYDEDRRYYFDCLMAPHARQVETALAKLDDFDAKLYATGHGPLVRYGFQELTESYGKWSKQQQAQEANVALIYASAYGNTGAIAQAIARGITKAGVSVESLNCEAAEPEEIGAAVEKADGFIMGSPTLGGHAPTQVQTALGMVLSSATKTKLAGVFGSYGWSGEAIDLLENKFRDAGYKFGFDTIRVKFKPTDKDLKYCEEAGTDFAQALKKAKKARKPKQPAGESSAARTEQAVGRLIGSLCVVTTKQQDLTGAMLASWVSQATFTPPGLTVAVAKERAVESLMHTGDNFVLNVLEDGKHLPLMKQFLKPFGPGEDRFGGIKIEESENGCPIISDALAYLECTVENRMECGDHWLVYGVVKNGKVLSDGVTALHHRKSGTYY
;
A
#
# COMPACT_ATOMS: atom_id res chain seq x y z
N MET A 1 -10.05 4.98 27.72
CA MET A 1 -9.39 6.28 27.52
C MET A 1 -8.21 6.04 26.59
N SER A 2 -8.29 6.49 25.34
CA SER A 2 -7.19 6.35 24.38
C SER A 2 -6.05 7.26 24.83
N THR A 3 -4.97 6.70 25.36
CA THR A 3 -3.74 7.42 25.68
C THR A 3 -2.91 7.55 24.42
N THR A 4 -3.39 8.31 23.44
CA THR A 4 -2.61 8.59 22.23
C THR A 4 -1.53 9.59 22.56
N LYS A 5 -0.27 9.15 22.43
CA LYS A 5 0.89 10.01 22.60
C LYS A 5 0.80 11.17 21.59
N PRO A 6 1.01 12.43 22.02
CA PRO A 6 0.93 13.58 21.12
C PRO A 6 2.06 13.51 20.10
N ARG A 7 1.85 14.10 18.92
CA ARG A 7 2.91 14.20 17.89
C ARG A 7 4.15 14.89 18.47
N ASP A 8 5.31 14.36 18.15
CA ASP A 8 6.59 14.90 18.59
C ASP A 8 7.65 14.87 17.48
N VAL A 9 8.85 15.33 17.82
CA VAL A 9 10.04 15.21 16.97
C VAL A 9 11.13 14.53 17.77
N GLN A 10 11.61 13.39 17.27
CA GLN A 10 12.72 12.66 17.88
C GLN A 10 14.03 12.96 17.13
N PRO A 11 14.95 13.72 17.74
CA PRO A 11 16.25 14.02 17.16
C PRO A 11 17.29 12.96 17.52
N LEU A 12 18.20 12.62 16.60
CA LEU A 12 19.36 11.75 16.90
C LEU A 12 20.51 12.01 15.91
N TYR A 13 21.76 12.02 16.37
CA TYR A 13 22.90 11.98 15.45
C TYR A 13 23.09 10.55 14.93
N ILE A 14 23.11 10.40 13.61
CA ILE A 14 23.13 9.08 12.95
C ILE A 14 24.46 8.76 12.28
N ALA A 15 25.26 9.80 11.99
CA ALA A 15 26.64 9.74 11.54
C ALA A 15 27.34 11.08 11.84
N THR A 16 28.60 11.20 11.44
CA THR A 16 29.34 12.47 11.48
C THR A 16 28.53 13.55 10.77
N ASP A 17 28.36 14.70 11.44
CA ASP A 17 27.67 15.89 10.95
C ASP A 17 26.19 15.71 10.54
N THR A 18 25.64 14.50 10.73
CA THR A 18 24.32 14.11 10.21
C THR A 18 23.35 13.84 11.35
N LEU A 19 22.32 14.68 11.44
CA LEU A 19 21.23 14.63 12.41
C LEU A 19 19.94 14.18 11.73
N ILE A 20 19.22 13.22 12.31
CA ILE A 20 17.83 12.94 11.94
C ILE A 20 16.87 13.72 12.85
N LEU A 21 15.77 14.21 12.28
CA LEU A 21 14.60 14.76 12.97
C LEU A 21 13.37 13.94 12.55
N ARG A 22 12.95 12.98 13.38
CA ARG A 22 11.79 12.12 13.07
C ARG A 22 10.53 12.77 13.61
N SER A 23 9.68 13.33 12.76
CA SER A 23 8.35 13.77 13.19
C SER A 23 7.43 12.56 13.34
N ARG A 24 6.97 12.26 14.57
CA ARG A 24 6.29 10.99 14.87
C ARG A 24 4.82 11.20 15.17
N THR A 25 4.00 10.27 14.70
CA THR A 25 2.58 10.15 15.08
C THR A 25 2.28 8.69 15.39
N TRP A 26 1.70 8.43 16.56
CA TRP A 26 1.22 7.10 16.92
C TRP A 26 -0.12 6.79 16.26
N ASP A 27 -0.88 7.84 15.94
CA ASP A 27 -2.13 7.75 15.20
C ASP A 27 -1.89 7.66 13.69
N ARG A 28 -2.88 7.10 13.01
CA ARG A 28 -2.95 7.11 11.55
C ARG A 28 -2.92 8.54 11.01
N LEU A 29 -1.97 8.81 10.11
CA LEU A 29 -1.77 10.16 9.57
C LEU A 29 -2.83 10.54 8.53
N LYS A 30 -3.18 9.61 7.64
CA LYS A 30 -4.11 9.82 6.52
C LYS A 30 -4.96 8.59 6.24
N PHE A 31 -6.13 8.83 5.65
CA PHE A 31 -6.97 7.81 5.01
C PHE A 31 -6.40 7.44 3.64
N GLU A 32 -5.30 6.70 3.66
CA GLU A 32 -4.70 6.04 2.49
C GLU A 32 -4.44 4.57 2.87
N ILE A 33 -4.40 3.67 1.88
CA ILE A 33 -4.33 2.23 2.12
C ILE A 33 -3.01 1.83 2.81
N GLU A 34 -1.93 2.57 2.58
CA GLU A 34 -0.61 2.32 3.18
C GLU A 34 -0.56 2.53 4.71
N TYR A 35 -1.52 3.26 5.29
CA TYR A 35 -1.61 3.45 6.75
C TYR A 35 -2.65 2.54 7.42
N ALA A 36 -3.22 1.57 6.70
CA ALA A 36 -4.33 0.76 7.21
C ALA A 36 -3.97 -0.14 8.40
N LEU A 37 -2.69 -0.44 8.62
CA LEU A 37 -2.24 -1.20 9.80
C LEU A 37 -2.36 -0.39 11.11
N GLN A 38 -2.59 0.92 11.04
CA GLN A 38 -2.79 1.81 12.20
C GLN A 38 -1.66 1.78 13.24
N ARG A 39 -0.43 1.46 12.84
CA ARG A 39 0.77 1.44 13.70
C ARG A 39 1.47 2.80 13.81
N GLY A 40 0.79 3.88 13.42
CA GLY A 40 1.38 5.20 13.28
C GLY A 40 2.42 5.28 12.15
N THR A 41 3.18 6.38 12.11
CA THR A 41 4.30 6.55 11.17
C THR A 41 5.26 7.61 11.69
N THR A 42 6.42 7.70 11.06
CA THR A 42 7.28 8.89 11.13
C THR A 42 7.37 9.58 9.77
N ALA A 43 7.68 10.87 9.76
CA ALA A 43 8.19 11.60 8.60
C ALA A 43 9.61 12.05 8.97
N ASN A 44 10.60 11.42 8.35
CA ASN A 44 12.01 11.62 8.69
C ASN A 44 12.59 12.76 7.84
N SER A 45 13.17 13.74 8.50
CA SER A 45 14.00 14.78 7.89
C SER A 45 15.43 14.65 8.38
N PHE A 46 16.40 15.10 7.60
CA PHE A 46 17.82 14.96 7.93
C PHE A 46 18.54 16.30 7.79
N VAL A 47 19.56 16.55 8.60
CA VAL A 47 20.39 17.75 8.52
C VAL A 47 21.85 17.32 8.45
N ILE A 48 22.56 17.72 7.39
CA ILE A 48 24.02 17.60 7.28
C ILE A 48 24.61 18.98 7.56
N ARG A 49 25.57 19.08 8.47
CA ARG A 49 26.22 20.34 8.88
C ARG A 49 27.72 20.29 8.60
N ALA A 50 28.10 20.65 7.38
CA ALA A 50 29.49 20.79 6.97
C ALA A 50 29.81 22.29 6.75
N ASP A 51 30.65 22.63 5.77
CA ASP A 51 30.88 24.03 5.36
C ASP A 51 29.59 24.69 4.88
N GLN A 52 28.73 23.90 4.23
CA GLN A 52 27.36 24.24 3.88
C GLN A 52 26.38 23.32 4.61
N ILE A 53 25.19 23.84 4.92
CA ILE A 53 24.16 23.14 5.67
C ILE A 53 23.02 22.73 4.74
N ALA A 54 22.75 21.41 4.70
CA ALA A 54 21.65 20.86 3.93
C ALA A 54 20.58 20.24 4.83
N LEU A 55 19.32 20.63 4.62
CA LEU A 55 18.13 20.04 5.23
C LEU A 55 17.38 19.17 4.20
N PHE A 56 17.19 17.90 4.51
CA PHE A 56 16.48 16.94 3.68
C PHE A 56 15.03 16.81 4.12
N ASP A 57 14.12 16.84 3.15
CA ASP A 57 12.74 16.39 3.25
C ASP A 57 11.95 16.90 4.47
N PRO A 58 11.78 18.23 4.66
CA PRO A 58 10.87 18.77 5.68
C PRO A 58 9.49 18.09 5.63
N PRO A 59 8.88 17.77 6.78
CA PRO A 59 7.69 16.92 6.83
C PRO A 59 6.45 17.65 6.29
N GLY A 60 5.33 16.94 6.17
CA GLY A 60 4.06 17.55 5.75
C GLY A 60 3.39 18.41 6.81
N GLU A 61 2.30 19.09 6.40
CA GLU A 61 1.51 20.05 7.18
C GLU A 61 1.21 19.62 8.62
N SER A 62 0.87 18.34 8.84
CA SER A 62 0.52 17.81 10.16
C SER A 62 1.64 17.91 11.21
N PHE A 63 2.88 18.18 10.78
CA PHE A 63 4.06 18.28 11.63
C PHE A 63 4.75 19.64 11.55
N THR A 64 4.27 20.60 10.74
CA THR A 64 4.96 21.88 10.47
C THR A 64 5.44 22.57 11.75
N GLU A 65 4.53 22.80 12.69
CA GLU A 65 4.84 23.56 13.91
C GLU A 65 5.85 22.84 14.81
N VAL A 66 5.60 21.55 15.10
CA VAL A 66 6.49 20.75 15.97
C VAL A 66 7.86 20.55 15.34
N PHE A 67 7.93 20.41 14.01
CA PHE A 67 9.16 20.30 13.26
C PHE A 67 9.98 21.58 13.28
N LEU A 68 9.38 22.72 12.92
CA LEU A 68 10.09 24.00 12.90
C LEU A 68 10.61 24.38 14.28
N LYS A 69 9.81 24.15 15.34
CA LYS A 69 10.27 24.34 16.71
C LYS A 69 11.50 23.47 17.03
N ALA A 70 11.42 22.17 16.74
CA ALA A 70 12.53 21.26 17.00
C ALA A 70 13.79 21.58 16.17
N LEU A 71 13.61 22.09 14.94
CA LEU A 71 14.70 22.57 14.09
C LEU A 71 15.37 23.81 14.70
N GLN A 72 14.58 24.84 15.05
CA GLN A 72 15.07 26.10 15.63
C GLN A 72 15.79 25.94 16.97
N GLU A 73 15.39 24.94 17.77
CA GLU A 73 16.11 24.59 19.01
C GLU A 73 17.54 24.07 18.76
N ARG A 74 17.86 23.65 17.53
CA ARG A 74 19.10 22.94 17.20
C ARG A 74 19.94 23.63 16.13
N LEU A 75 19.32 24.44 15.27
CA LEU A 75 19.93 25.13 14.14
C LEU A 75 19.15 26.42 13.90
N ASP A 76 19.85 27.54 13.73
CA ASP A 76 19.22 28.74 13.17
C ASP A 76 18.84 28.44 11.71
N PRO A 77 17.55 28.41 11.32
CA PRO A 77 17.14 28.08 9.97
C PRO A 77 17.77 28.98 8.90
N LYS A 78 18.18 30.20 9.25
CA LYS A 78 18.84 31.14 8.33
C LYS A 78 20.23 30.68 7.87
N LEU A 79 20.84 29.74 8.58
CA LEU A 79 22.12 29.14 8.22
C LEU A 79 21.96 27.96 7.25
N ILE A 80 20.73 27.57 6.90
CA ILE A 80 20.50 26.50 5.92
C ILE A 80 20.79 27.05 4.53
N ASP A 81 21.73 26.44 3.82
CA ASP A 81 22.05 26.79 2.44
C ASP A 81 21.13 26.05 1.48
N TYR A 82 20.90 24.75 1.75
CA TYR A 82 20.17 23.86 0.86
C TYR A 82 19.00 23.17 1.53
N VAL A 83 17.87 23.08 0.81
CA VAL A 83 16.78 22.17 1.14
C VAL A 83 16.67 21.11 0.05
N ILE A 84 17.13 19.90 0.35
CA ILE A 84 17.11 18.76 -0.57
C ILE A 84 15.75 18.06 -0.45
N LEU A 85 15.09 17.87 -1.59
CA LEU A 85 13.76 17.24 -1.68
C LEU A 85 13.88 15.91 -2.40
N GLY A 86 13.67 14.82 -1.67
CA GLY A 86 13.55 13.47 -2.21
C GLY A 86 12.27 13.30 -3.00
N HIS A 87 11.16 13.89 -2.56
CA HIS A 87 9.95 14.08 -3.37
C HIS A 87 9.12 15.27 -2.87
N LEU A 88 8.20 15.74 -3.71
CA LEU A 88 7.29 16.82 -3.42
C LEU A 88 5.83 16.37 -3.49
N ASN A 89 5.00 16.94 -2.62
CA ASN A 89 3.55 16.90 -2.75
C ASN A 89 2.95 18.19 -2.14
N PRO A 90 1.69 18.53 -2.44
CA PRO A 90 1.06 19.75 -1.92
C PRO A 90 1.07 19.86 -0.38
N ASN A 91 1.06 18.73 0.32
CA ASN A 91 1.10 18.70 1.78
C ASN A 91 2.47 19.06 2.37
N ARG A 92 3.58 18.76 1.67
CA ARG A 92 4.93 19.23 2.09
C ARG A 92 5.12 20.72 1.83
N LEU A 93 4.46 21.27 0.81
CA LEU A 93 4.58 22.68 0.42
C LEU A 93 4.24 23.64 1.57
N VAL A 94 3.29 23.28 2.44
CA VAL A 94 2.92 24.08 3.62
C VAL A 94 4.14 24.32 4.53
N THR A 95 4.90 23.26 4.81
CA THR A 95 6.11 23.34 5.64
C THR A 95 7.25 24.06 4.92
N LEU A 96 7.42 23.83 3.60
CA LEU A 96 8.44 24.53 2.81
C LEU A 96 8.17 26.04 2.77
N ASN A 97 6.92 26.46 2.61
CA ASN A 97 6.53 27.86 2.66
C ASN A 97 6.77 28.46 4.04
N ALA A 98 6.41 27.75 5.12
CA ALA A 98 6.70 28.19 6.48
C ALA A 98 8.21 28.32 6.76
N LEU A 99 9.03 27.41 6.22
CA LEU A 99 10.50 27.47 6.32
C LEU A 99 11.06 28.68 5.56
N LEU A 100 10.56 28.97 4.34
CA LEU A 100 10.97 30.15 3.56
C LEU A 100 10.71 31.47 4.27
N LYS A 101 9.66 31.56 5.11
CA LYS A 101 9.40 32.75 5.95
C LYS A 101 10.51 32.97 6.98
N LEU A 102 11.20 31.91 7.42
CA LEU A 102 12.30 31.97 8.38
C LEU A 102 13.65 32.14 7.68
N ALA A 103 13.82 31.49 6.53
CA ALA A 103 15.06 31.41 5.76
C ALA A 103 14.78 31.67 4.26
N PRO A 104 14.71 32.94 3.82
CA PRO A 104 14.35 33.28 2.44
C PRO A 104 15.46 32.99 1.43
N GLU A 105 16.70 32.82 1.90
CA GLU A 105 17.87 32.66 1.04
C GLU A 105 18.16 31.22 0.60
N ILE A 106 17.41 30.24 1.13
CA ILE A 106 17.63 28.81 0.86
C ILE A 106 17.57 28.49 -0.64
N THR A 107 18.39 27.52 -1.06
CA THR A 107 18.33 26.94 -2.39
C THR A 107 17.69 25.55 -2.31
N PHE A 108 16.58 25.34 -3.01
CA PHE A 108 15.98 24.02 -3.12
C PHE A 108 16.78 23.15 -4.08
N VAL A 109 17.05 21.92 -3.69
CA VAL A 109 17.76 20.93 -4.51
C VAL A 109 16.80 19.78 -4.78
N CYS A 110 16.45 19.54 -6.04
CA CYS A 110 15.49 18.50 -6.40
C CYS A 110 15.67 17.99 -7.83
N SER A 111 14.92 16.96 -8.19
CA SER A 111 14.91 16.43 -9.55
C SER A 111 14.24 17.41 -10.53
N ASN A 112 14.44 17.20 -11.83
CA ASN A 112 13.80 18.04 -12.85
C ASN A 112 12.24 18.01 -12.77
N PRO A 113 11.56 16.86 -12.61
CA PRO A 113 10.12 16.85 -12.35
C PRO A 113 9.75 17.57 -11.04
N GLY A 114 10.56 17.41 -9.99
CA GLY A 114 10.37 18.10 -8.71
C GLY A 114 10.43 19.62 -8.84
N ALA A 115 11.40 20.13 -9.60
CA ALA A 115 11.57 21.56 -9.84
C ALA A 115 10.37 22.17 -10.60
N LYS A 116 9.82 21.45 -11.59
CA LYS A 116 8.60 21.88 -12.30
C LYS A 116 7.41 21.94 -11.34
N SER A 117 7.19 20.87 -10.58
CA SER A 117 6.11 20.79 -9.60
C SER A 117 6.23 21.86 -8.51
N LEU A 118 7.44 22.10 -8.00
CA LEU A 118 7.70 23.10 -6.97
C LEU A 118 7.35 24.51 -7.45
N ARG A 119 7.81 24.90 -8.65
CA ARG A 119 7.47 26.21 -9.25
C ARG A 119 5.97 26.37 -9.40
N THR A 120 5.30 25.40 -10.05
CA THR A 120 3.85 25.47 -10.28
C THR A 120 3.04 25.51 -8.98
N LEU A 121 3.41 24.69 -7.99
CA LEU A 121 2.70 24.65 -6.71
C LEU A 121 2.93 25.93 -5.91
N PHE A 122 4.17 26.43 -5.87
CA PHE A 122 4.50 27.67 -5.16
C PHE A 122 3.85 28.89 -5.83
N GLU A 123 3.79 28.93 -7.16
CA GLU A 123 3.10 29.99 -7.91
C GLU A 123 1.60 30.09 -7.57
N LYS A 124 0.96 28.97 -7.22
CA LYS A 124 -0.47 28.89 -6.89
C LYS A 124 -0.78 29.15 -5.42
N LEU A 125 0.23 29.27 -4.55
CA LEU A 125 0.00 29.64 -3.15
C LEU A 125 -0.51 31.07 -3.04
N GLU A 126 -1.54 31.29 -2.23
CA GLU A 126 -2.05 32.63 -1.93
C GLU A 126 -1.14 33.37 -0.93
N ASP A 127 -0.72 32.69 0.13
CA ASP A 127 0.16 33.22 1.20
C ASP A 127 1.63 32.83 0.96
N LYS A 128 2.23 33.31 -0.13
CA LYS A 128 3.63 33.02 -0.47
C LYS A 128 4.57 33.73 0.51
N ALA A 129 5.53 32.98 1.04
CA ALA A 129 6.57 33.50 1.93
C ALA A 129 7.44 34.59 1.27
N ILE A 130 7.71 34.44 -0.03
CA ILE A 130 8.55 35.33 -0.83
C ILE A 130 7.80 35.72 -2.12
N PRO A 131 6.84 36.66 -2.05
CA PRO A 131 5.93 36.95 -3.17
C PRO A 131 6.62 37.63 -4.36
N GLU A 132 7.73 38.33 -4.14
CA GLU A 132 8.45 39.12 -5.15
C GLU A 132 9.73 38.44 -5.65
N GLN A 133 10.10 37.28 -5.08
CA GLN A 133 11.35 36.58 -5.39
C GLN A 133 11.07 35.24 -6.07
N GLU A 134 11.84 34.92 -7.10
CA GLU A 134 11.85 33.58 -7.67
C GLU A 134 12.51 32.58 -6.73
N LEU A 135 11.96 31.37 -6.67
CA LEU A 135 12.58 30.29 -5.91
C LEU A 135 13.97 29.97 -6.47
N LYS A 136 14.99 29.99 -5.60
CA LYS A 136 16.30 29.45 -5.92
C LYS A 136 16.18 27.92 -5.99
N ILE A 137 16.35 27.36 -7.18
CA ILE A 137 16.24 25.92 -7.41
C ILE A 137 17.47 25.42 -8.17
N LEU A 138 18.18 24.47 -7.57
CA LEU A 138 19.22 23.67 -8.19
C LEU A 138 18.61 22.32 -8.62
N VAL A 139 18.68 22.03 -9.92
CA VAL A 139 18.11 20.80 -10.50
C VAL A 139 19.21 19.76 -10.63
N MET A 140 19.03 18.60 -9.98
CA MET A 140 19.99 17.49 -10.02
C MET A 140 19.57 16.39 -11.00
N LYS A 141 20.55 15.87 -11.73
CA LYS A 141 20.49 14.71 -12.62
C LYS A 141 21.41 13.59 -12.07
N GLY A 142 21.41 12.43 -12.73
CA GLY A 142 22.07 11.22 -12.21
C GLY A 142 23.58 11.31 -11.99
N ASP A 143 24.23 12.28 -12.62
CA ASP A 143 25.68 12.44 -12.66
C ASP A 143 26.11 13.75 -11.99
N ASP A 144 25.14 14.49 -11.42
CA ASP A 144 25.39 15.73 -10.71
C ASP A 144 25.77 15.45 -9.25
N THR A 145 26.67 16.28 -8.71
CA THR A 145 27.09 16.24 -7.31
C THR A 145 26.90 17.57 -6.61
N LEU A 146 26.78 17.56 -5.28
CA LEU A 146 26.75 18.75 -4.45
C LEU A 146 27.74 18.61 -3.30
N ASP A 147 28.78 19.43 -3.31
CA ASP A 147 29.78 19.47 -2.24
C ASP A 147 29.32 20.39 -1.10
N LEU A 148 29.05 19.79 0.06
CA LEU A 148 28.73 20.52 1.29
C LEU A 148 29.98 20.86 2.11
N GLY A 149 31.17 20.42 1.70
CA GLY A 149 32.41 20.54 2.48
C GLY A 149 32.66 19.35 3.40
N GLU A 150 33.84 19.33 4.03
CA GLU A 150 34.26 18.27 5.00
C GLU A 150 34.17 16.82 4.48
N GLY A 151 34.17 16.67 3.14
CA GLY A 151 34.08 15.39 2.43
C GLY A 151 32.65 14.93 2.09
N HIS A 152 31.62 15.70 2.43
CA HIS A 152 30.23 15.42 2.08
C HIS A 152 29.94 15.88 0.64
N ILE A 153 30.35 15.05 -0.33
CA ILE A 153 30.09 15.27 -1.76
C ILE A 153 28.90 14.40 -2.17
N LEU A 154 27.71 14.99 -2.16
CA LEU A 154 26.47 14.25 -2.34
C LEU A 154 26.25 13.85 -3.80
N ASP A 155 25.99 12.57 -4.04
CA ASP A 155 25.56 12.05 -5.35
C ASP A 155 24.03 11.96 -5.40
N PHE A 156 23.43 12.28 -6.55
CA PHE A 156 21.98 12.30 -6.71
C PHE A 156 21.50 11.25 -7.70
N ILE A 157 20.53 10.44 -7.29
CA ILE A 157 20.06 9.27 -8.05
C ILE A 157 18.57 9.41 -8.33
N PRO A 158 18.15 9.87 -9.54
CA PRO A 158 16.75 9.88 -9.92
C PRO A 158 16.16 8.46 -9.98
N THR A 159 15.15 8.22 -9.14
CA THR A 159 14.43 6.94 -9.02
C THR A 159 12.92 7.13 -9.23
N PRO A 160 12.49 7.72 -10.36
CA PRO A 160 11.10 8.08 -10.57
C PRO A 160 10.21 6.86 -10.68
N ASN A 161 8.98 6.98 -10.20
CA ASN A 161 7.91 6.03 -10.45
C ASN A 161 6.59 6.79 -10.71
N PRO A 162 5.54 6.14 -11.25
CA PRO A 162 4.29 6.81 -11.60
C PRO A 162 3.62 7.57 -10.44
N ARG A 163 3.78 7.13 -9.19
CA ARG A 163 3.28 7.84 -8.01
C ARG A 163 4.18 9.01 -7.59
N PHE A 164 5.49 8.83 -7.66
CA PHE A 164 6.52 9.80 -7.30
C PHE A 164 7.43 10.07 -8.51
N PRO A 165 6.94 10.80 -9.53
CA PRO A 165 7.69 11.03 -10.77
C PRO A 165 8.93 11.90 -10.55
N ASP A 166 8.99 12.61 -9.42
CA ASP A 166 10.07 13.48 -8.98
C ASP A 166 11.02 12.83 -7.98
N GLN A 167 10.85 11.54 -7.68
CA GLN A 167 11.62 10.88 -6.63
C GLN A 167 13.12 10.90 -6.91
N LEU A 168 13.89 11.34 -5.91
CA LEU A 168 15.32 11.55 -5.94
C LEU A 168 15.95 10.92 -4.68
N CYS A 169 16.76 9.89 -4.85
CA CYS A 169 17.63 9.40 -3.78
C CYS A 169 18.91 10.24 -3.75
N THR A 170 19.56 10.31 -2.59
CA THR A 170 20.85 11.00 -2.43
C THR A 170 21.82 10.10 -1.68
N TYR A 171 23.06 9.99 -2.12
CA TYR A 171 24.11 9.25 -1.45
C TYR A 171 25.15 10.20 -0.88
N ASP A 172 25.54 10.00 0.37
CA ASP A 172 26.66 10.69 1.00
C ASP A 172 27.85 9.72 1.17
N PRO A 173 28.92 9.85 0.37
CA PRO A 173 30.08 8.96 0.45
C PRO A 173 30.86 9.09 1.77
N LYS A 174 30.78 10.24 2.45
CA LYS A 174 31.49 10.45 3.73
C LYS A 174 30.93 9.55 4.82
N THR A 175 29.61 9.42 4.87
CA THR A 175 28.89 8.69 5.91
C THR A 175 28.40 7.32 5.45
N GLN A 176 28.50 7.03 4.14
CA GLN A 176 27.93 5.85 3.48
C GLN A 176 26.42 5.72 3.71
N ILE A 177 25.74 6.86 3.83
CA ILE A 177 24.29 6.94 3.98
C ILE A 177 23.67 7.14 2.61
N LEU A 178 22.66 6.33 2.30
CA LEU A 178 21.80 6.56 1.16
C LEU A 178 20.44 7.03 1.67
N PHE A 179 20.08 8.26 1.36
CA PHE A 179 18.76 8.86 1.60
C PHE A 179 17.80 8.36 0.54
N THR A 180 16.89 7.47 0.92
CA THR A 180 16.08 6.67 -0.01
C THR A 180 14.66 7.17 -0.18
N ASP A 181 14.30 8.26 0.53
CA ASP A 181 12.98 8.87 0.53
C ASP A 181 11.85 7.82 0.69
N LYS A 182 11.10 7.52 -0.36
CA LYS A 182 10.00 6.55 -0.32
C LYS A 182 10.46 5.09 -0.38
N LEU A 183 11.66 4.78 -0.86
CA LEU A 183 12.17 3.40 -0.90
C LEU A 183 12.59 2.90 0.49
N PHE A 184 12.39 1.60 0.73
CA PHE A 184 12.77 0.88 1.95
C PHE A 184 12.10 1.32 3.26
N GLY A 185 11.12 2.23 3.21
CA GLY A 185 10.40 2.70 4.39
C GLY A 185 9.43 1.68 4.99
N ALA A 186 8.86 2.06 6.13
CA ALA A 186 7.75 1.36 6.77
C ALA A 186 6.86 2.35 7.54
N HIS A 187 5.54 2.18 7.48
CA HIS A 187 4.61 2.98 8.29
C HIS A 187 4.42 2.36 9.68
N VAL A 188 5.37 2.66 10.55
CA VAL A 188 5.36 2.27 11.97
C VAL A 188 5.96 3.38 12.81
N CYS A 189 5.32 3.71 13.92
CA CYS A 189 5.84 4.65 14.91
C CYS A 189 6.43 3.88 16.09
N GLY A 190 7.67 4.18 16.43
CA GLY A 190 8.35 3.57 17.56
C GLY A 190 9.44 4.47 18.14
N ASP A 191 9.96 4.08 19.30
CA ASP A 191 11.05 4.78 19.96
C ASP A 191 12.42 4.44 19.34
N GLN A 192 12.55 3.26 18.71
CA GLN A 192 13.77 2.87 17.99
C GLN A 192 13.94 3.68 16.71
N VAL A 193 15.13 4.29 16.56
CA VAL A 193 15.52 5.05 15.37
C VAL A 193 16.11 4.15 14.29
N MET A 194 16.80 3.09 14.70
CA MET A 194 17.37 2.06 13.83
C MET A 194 16.52 0.79 13.86
N ASP A 195 16.64 -0.06 12.85
CA ASP A 195 15.82 -1.24 12.62
C ASP A 195 16.34 -2.52 13.30
N GLU A 196 16.65 -2.47 14.59
CA GLU A 196 17.10 -3.66 15.31
C GLU A 196 15.95 -4.69 15.42
N GLY A 197 16.20 -5.91 14.93
CA GLY A 197 15.24 -7.01 14.93
C GLY A 197 14.39 -7.09 13.67
N TRP A 198 14.76 -7.97 12.74
CA TRP A 198 14.05 -8.17 11.46
C TRP A 198 12.54 -8.41 11.63
N ARG A 199 12.18 -9.36 12.49
CA ARG A 199 10.78 -9.80 12.70
C ARG A 199 9.85 -8.71 13.22
N VAL A 200 10.40 -7.67 13.86
CA VAL A 200 9.59 -6.56 14.41
C VAL A 200 8.99 -5.74 13.27
N TYR A 201 9.70 -5.61 12.15
CA TYR A 201 9.33 -4.73 11.04
C TYR A 201 8.90 -5.48 9.78
N ASP A 202 9.00 -6.80 9.75
CA ASP A 202 8.76 -7.64 8.56
C ASP A 202 7.36 -7.39 7.94
N GLU A 203 6.30 -7.48 8.74
CA GLU A 203 4.93 -7.23 8.27
C GLU A 203 4.75 -5.79 7.75
N ASP A 204 5.30 -4.79 8.45
CA ASP A 204 5.18 -3.38 8.06
C ASP A 204 5.94 -3.06 6.78
N ARG A 205 7.16 -3.59 6.64
CA ARG A 205 7.99 -3.45 5.43
C ARG A 205 7.35 -4.12 4.23
N ARG A 206 6.84 -5.34 4.43
CA ARG A 206 6.14 -6.05 3.37
C ARG A 206 4.87 -5.32 2.96
N TYR A 207 4.06 -4.88 3.91
CA TYR A 207 2.83 -4.13 3.63
C TYR A 207 3.13 -2.80 2.92
N TYR A 208 4.18 -2.09 3.35
CA TYR A 208 4.65 -0.86 2.70
C TYR A 208 5.05 -1.12 1.24
N PHE A 209 5.85 -2.16 0.97
CA PHE A 209 6.19 -2.57 -0.39
C PHE A 209 4.95 -2.89 -1.22
N ASP A 210 4.06 -3.72 -0.68
CA ASP A 210 2.85 -4.16 -1.34
C ASP A 210 1.94 -3.00 -1.75
N CYS A 211 1.85 -1.95 -0.93
CA CYS A 211 1.02 -0.78 -1.21
C CYS A 211 1.68 0.24 -2.15
N LEU A 212 2.98 0.51 -1.97
CA LEU A 212 3.66 1.63 -2.64
C LEU A 212 4.53 1.20 -3.82
N MET A 213 5.07 -0.01 -3.80
CA MET A 213 6.12 -0.47 -4.72
C MET A 213 5.62 -1.52 -5.71
N ALA A 214 4.76 -2.45 -5.27
CA ALA A 214 4.28 -3.55 -6.12
C ALA A 214 3.62 -3.09 -7.44
N PRO A 215 2.83 -2.00 -7.51
CA PRO A 215 2.27 -1.49 -8.77
C PRO A 215 3.29 -0.88 -9.76
N HIS A 216 4.55 -0.76 -9.35
CA HIS A 216 5.65 -0.13 -10.08
C HIS A 216 6.93 -0.98 -10.02
N ALA A 217 6.80 -2.30 -9.92
CA ALA A 217 7.91 -3.23 -9.68
C ALA A 217 9.07 -3.08 -10.68
N ARG A 218 8.78 -2.76 -11.95
CA ARG A 218 9.80 -2.50 -12.99
C ARG A 218 10.68 -1.29 -12.64
N GLN A 219 10.07 -0.18 -12.26
CA GLN A 219 10.77 1.04 -11.85
C GLN A 219 11.55 0.81 -10.55
N VAL A 220 11.01 0.01 -9.62
CA VAL A 220 11.71 -0.36 -8.38
C VAL A 220 12.96 -1.16 -8.69
N GLU A 221 12.90 -2.19 -9.55
CA GLU A 221 14.11 -2.94 -9.95
C GLU A 221 15.15 -2.06 -10.66
N THR A 222 14.69 -1.12 -11.48
CA THR A 222 15.58 -0.16 -12.15
C THR A 222 16.26 0.76 -11.12
N ALA A 223 15.53 1.20 -10.09
CA ALA A 223 16.09 1.95 -8.98
C ALA A 223 17.11 1.10 -8.21
N LEU A 224 16.76 -0.13 -7.80
CA LEU A 224 17.66 -1.03 -7.08
C LEU A 224 18.98 -1.25 -7.84
N ALA A 225 18.92 -1.45 -9.16
CA ALA A 225 20.11 -1.63 -9.98
C ALA A 225 21.04 -0.40 -9.97
N LYS A 226 20.48 0.82 -9.99
CA LYS A 226 21.27 2.06 -9.87
C LYS A 226 21.85 2.25 -8.47
N LEU A 227 21.10 1.87 -7.44
CA LEU A 227 21.55 2.04 -6.05
C LEU A 227 22.66 1.03 -5.67
N ASP A 228 22.79 -0.08 -6.41
CA ASP A 228 23.85 -1.10 -6.24
C ASP A 228 25.26 -0.55 -6.56
N ASP A 229 25.35 0.53 -7.34
CA ASP A 229 26.62 1.19 -7.68
C ASP A 229 27.25 1.93 -6.47
N PHE A 230 26.51 2.10 -5.36
CA PHE A 230 26.92 2.87 -4.19
C PHE A 230 27.15 1.97 -2.97
N ASP A 231 28.29 2.14 -2.28
CA ASP A 231 28.65 1.34 -1.08
C ASP A 231 27.93 1.83 0.20
N ALA A 232 26.60 1.89 0.15
CA ALA A 232 25.78 2.30 1.27
C ALA A 232 25.80 1.27 2.41
N LYS A 233 25.82 1.76 3.65
CA LYS A 233 25.73 0.95 4.89
C LYS A 233 24.49 1.26 5.73
N LEU A 234 23.73 2.28 5.33
CA LEU A 234 22.54 2.75 6.01
C LEU A 234 21.56 3.34 4.99
N TYR A 235 20.32 2.87 4.99
CA TYR A 235 19.24 3.59 4.32
C TYR A 235 18.59 4.59 5.27
N ALA A 236 18.68 5.86 4.90
CA ALA A 236 17.95 6.95 5.50
C ALA A 236 16.57 7.09 4.83
N THR A 237 15.62 6.32 5.36
CA THR A 237 14.25 6.22 4.85
C THR A 237 13.41 7.42 5.24
N GLY A 238 12.42 7.79 4.41
CA GLY A 238 11.47 8.86 4.70
C GLY A 238 10.41 8.51 5.76
N HIS A 239 10.19 7.21 6.00
CA HIS A 239 9.20 6.69 6.96
C HIS A 239 9.74 5.50 7.75
N GLY A 240 9.49 5.48 9.06
CA GLY A 240 9.82 4.37 9.95
C GLY A 240 11.23 4.48 10.53
N PRO A 241 11.85 3.35 10.94
CA PRO A 241 13.25 3.33 11.34
C PRO A 241 14.18 3.42 10.13
N LEU A 242 15.40 3.88 10.38
CA LEU A 242 16.51 3.77 9.44
C LEU A 242 16.92 2.31 9.28
N VAL A 243 17.35 1.92 8.09
CA VAL A 243 17.67 0.52 7.77
C VAL A 243 19.17 0.33 7.80
N ARG A 244 19.67 -0.25 8.90
CA ARG A 244 21.07 -0.59 9.13
C ARG A 244 21.25 -2.10 9.27
N TYR A 245 20.50 -2.71 10.18
CA TYR A 245 20.67 -4.11 10.55
C TYR A 245 19.99 -5.05 9.56
N GLY A 246 18.81 -4.65 9.07
CA GLY A 246 18.08 -5.36 8.02
C GLY A 246 18.48 -4.92 6.60
N PHE A 247 19.59 -4.20 6.42
CA PHE A 247 19.99 -3.61 5.13
C PHE A 247 20.01 -4.66 4.01
N GLN A 248 20.82 -5.72 4.17
CA GLN A 248 20.96 -6.74 3.15
C GLN A 248 19.65 -7.52 2.93
N GLU A 249 19.00 -7.94 4.02
CA GLU A 249 17.78 -8.75 3.97
C GLU A 249 16.61 -7.98 3.32
N LEU A 250 16.49 -6.67 3.58
CA LEU A 250 15.47 -5.83 2.98
C LEU A 250 15.72 -5.57 1.50
N THR A 251 16.98 -5.32 1.10
CA THR A 251 17.35 -5.13 -0.31
C THR A 251 17.08 -6.39 -1.13
N GLU A 252 17.49 -7.56 -0.61
CA GLU A 252 17.19 -8.85 -1.23
C GLU A 252 15.68 -9.12 -1.30
N SER A 253 14.95 -8.77 -0.25
CA SER A 253 13.49 -8.89 -0.20
C SER A 253 12.80 -8.01 -1.25
N TYR A 254 13.19 -6.74 -1.39
CA TYR A 254 12.68 -5.84 -2.42
C TYR A 254 12.94 -6.40 -3.83
N GLY A 255 14.14 -6.93 -4.10
CA GLY A 255 14.47 -7.57 -5.38
C GLY A 255 13.62 -8.82 -5.64
N LYS A 256 13.42 -9.67 -4.62
CA LYS A 256 12.58 -10.87 -4.72
C LYS A 256 11.11 -10.51 -4.95
N TRP A 257 10.55 -9.58 -4.18
CA TRP A 257 9.15 -9.19 -4.27
C TRP A 257 8.84 -8.53 -5.62
N SER A 258 9.73 -7.67 -6.12
CA SER A 258 9.56 -7.06 -7.46
C SER A 258 9.57 -8.11 -8.57
N LYS A 259 10.51 -9.07 -8.54
CA LYS A 259 10.56 -10.16 -9.52
C LYS A 259 9.31 -11.04 -9.46
N GLN A 260 8.80 -11.31 -8.26
CA GLN A 260 7.54 -12.05 -8.07
C GLN A 260 6.33 -11.32 -8.66
N GLN A 261 6.27 -10.00 -8.56
CA GLN A 261 5.21 -9.20 -9.18
C GLN A 261 5.32 -9.23 -10.71
N GLN A 262 6.53 -9.12 -11.27
CA GLN A 262 6.73 -9.18 -12.72
C GLN A 262 6.48 -10.57 -13.32
N ALA A 263 6.63 -11.63 -12.52
CA ALA A 263 6.43 -13.02 -12.96
C ALA A 263 4.97 -13.50 -12.94
N GLN A 264 4.01 -12.65 -12.56
CA GLN A 264 2.60 -13.05 -12.54
C GLN A 264 2.08 -13.39 -13.94
N GLU A 265 1.23 -14.42 -14.04
CA GLU A 265 0.70 -14.84 -15.35
C GLU A 265 -0.20 -13.78 -15.99
N ALA A 266 -0.82 -12.89 -15.21
CA ALA A 266 -1.75 -11.89 -15.71
C ALA A 266 -1.38 -10.49 -15.21
N ASN A 267 -1.63 -9.48 -16.07
CA ASN A 267 -1.30 -8.08 -15.81
C ASN A 267 -2.50 -7.15 -16.05
N VAL A 268 -2.59 -6.07 -15.27
CA VAL A 268 -3.57 -4.98 -15.43
C VAL A 268 -2.87 -3.63 -15.58
N ALA A 269 -3.19 -2.90 -16.64
CA ALA A 269 -2.78 -1.51 -16.79
C ALA A 269 -3.72 -0.60 -15.98
N LEU A 270 -3.22 0.09 -14.96
CA LEU A 270 -4.00 0.98 -14.10
C LEU A 270 -3.63 2.44 -14.35
N ILE A 271 -4.46 3.12 -15.13
CA ILE A 271 -4.19 4.45 -15.67
C ILE A 271 -4.99 5.48 -14.86
N TYR A 272 -4.36 6.52 -14.36
CA TYR A 272 -5.08 7.53 -13.56
C TYR A 272 -4.48 8.93 -13.66
N ALA A 273 -5.28 9.95 -13.32
CA ALA A 273 -4.80 11.28 -12.97
C ALA A 273 -5.33 11.67 -11.58
N SER A 274 -4.70 12.64 -10.90
CA SER A 274 -5.22 13.07 -9.60
C SER A 274 -4.76 14.48 -9.21
N ALA A 275 -5.65 15.46 -9.37
CA ALA A 275 -5.37 16.85 -9.03
C ALA A 275 -5.08 17.07 -7.52
N TYR A 276 -5.83 16.38 -6.64
CA TYR A 276 -5.75 16.56 -5.18
C TYR A 276 -5.43 15.27 -4.43
N GLY A 277 -4.93 14.23 -5.11
CA GLY A 277 -4.56 12.95 -4.52
C GLY A 277 -5.70 11.96 -4.24
N ASN A 278 -6.97 12.39 -4.18
CA ASN A 278 -8.10 11.49 -3.87
C ASN A 278 -8.24 10.32 -4.88
N THR A 279 -8.24 10.61 -6.18
CA THR A 279 -8.25 9.57 -7.22
C THR A 279 -7.01 8.68 -7.13
N GLY A 280 -5.85 9.24 -6.77
CA GLY A 280 -4.64 8.44 -6.53
C GLY A 280 -4.77 7.47 -5.36
N ALA A 281 -5.43 7.87 -4.27
CA ALA A 281 -5.70 6.98 -3.14
C ALA A 281 -6.64 5.82 -3.52
N ILE A 282 -7.67 6.09 -4.34
CA ILE A 282 -8.55 5.06 -4.91
C ILE A 282 -7.77 4.10 -5.81
N ALA A 283 -6.92 4.64 -6.69
CA ALA A 283 -6.07 3.88 -7.59
C ALA A 283 -5.20 2.87 -6.82
N GLN A 284 -4.59 3.30 -5.73
CA GLN A 284 -3.75 2.45 -4.88
C GLN A 284 -4.54 1.35 -4.17
N ALA A 285 -5.74 1.66 -3.67
CA ALA A 285 -6.60 0.65 -3.06
C ALA A 285 -7.00 -0.44 -4.07
N ILE A 286 -7.40 -0.04 -5.28
CA ILE A 286 -7.69 -0.99 -6.37
C ILE A 286 -6.44 -1.81 -6.73
N ALA A 287 -5.29 -1.16 -6.89
CA ALA A 287 -4.03 -1.83 -7.21
C ALA A 287 -3.65 -2.87 -6.14
N ARG A 288 -3.85 -2.55 -4.86
CA ARG A 288 -3.63 -3.48 -3.75
C ARG A 288 -4.52 -4.70 -3.85
N GLY A 289 -5.81 -4.50 -4.14
CA GLY A 289 -6.76 -5.58 -4.37
C GLY A 289 -6.34 -6.54 -5.49
N ILE A 290 -5.83 -5.99 -6.59
CA ILE A 290 -5.37 -6.79 -7.74
C ILE A 290 -4.08 -7.55 -7.41
N THR A 291 -3.08 -6.86 -6.87
CA THR A 291 -1.75 -7.43 -6.56
C THR A 291 -1.82 -8.51 -5.48
N LYS A 292 -2.61 -8.32 -4.42
CA LYS A 292 -2.80 -9.34 -3.39
C LYS A 292 -3.51 -10.59 -3.92
N ALA A 293 -4.36 -10.41 -4.94
CA ALA A 293 -5.00 -11.50 -5.64
C ALA A 293 -4.08 -12.15 -6.69
N GLY A 294 -2.77 -11.89 -6.71
CA GLY A 294 -1.80 -12.56 -7.57
C GLY A 294 -1.96 -12.24 -9.05
N VAL A 295 -2.20 -10.96 -9.35
CA VAL A 295 -2.20 -10.38 -10.70
C VAL A 295 -1.32 -9.15 -10.65
N SER A 296 -0.40 -8.98 -11.59
CA SER A 296 0.47 -7.80 -11.58
C SER A 296 -0.32 -6.55 -11.97
N VAL A 297 0.13 -5.40 -11.49
CA VAL A 297 -0.39 -4.09 -11.89
C VAL A 297 0.76 -3.28 -12.46
N GLU A 298 0.55 -2.70 -13.64
CA GLU A 298 1.38 -1.62 -14.17
C GLU A 298 0.58 -0.33 -14.06
N SER A 299 0.88 0.47 -13.03
CA SER A 299 0.18 1.72 -12.80
C SER A 299 0.84 2.86 -13.57
N LEU A 300 0.04 3.76 -14.15
CA LEU A 300 0.46 4.85 -15.03
C LEU A 300 -0.25 6.14 -14.61
N ASN A 301 0.53 7.19 -14.35
CA ASN A 301 0.00 8.52 -14.06
C ASN A 301 -0.03 9.34 -15.35
N CYS A 302 -1.23 9.67 -15.83
CA CYS A 302 -1.42 10.42 -17.08
C CYS A 302 -0.74 11.80 -17.08
N GLU A 303 -0.48 12.38 -15.90
CA GLU A 303 0.18 13.68 -15.77
C GLU A 303 1.69 13.60 -16.03
N ALA A 304 2.28 12.41 -15.95
CA ALA A 304 3.72 12.19 -16.08
C ALA A 304 4.11 11.19 -17.18
N ALA A 305 3.23 10.26 -17.55
CA ALA A 305 3.49 9.25 -18.55
C ALA A 305 3.30 9.79 -19.97
N GLU A 306 4.17 9.36 -20.89
CA GLU A 306 4.02 9.68 -22.31
C GLU A 306 2.88 8.84 -22.93
N PRO A 307 2.11 9.37 -23.90
CA PRO A 307 0.98 8.67 -24.50
C PRO A 307 1.33 7.27 -25.07
N GLU A 308 2.51 7.14 -25.67
CA GLU A 308 3.01 5.88 -26.23
C GLU A 308 3.26 4.82 -25.16
N GLU A 309 3.72 5.22 -23.96
CA GLU A 309 3.90 4.31 -22.83
C GLU A 309 2.54 3.74 -22.38
N ILE A 310 1.50 4.58 -22.34
CA ILE A 310 0.14 4.16 -22.01
C ILE A 310 -0.37 3.14 -23.03
N GLY A 311 -0.22 3.43 -24.32
CA GLY A 311 -0.64 2.50 -25.39
C GLY A 311 0.06 1.14 -25.28
N ALA A 312 1.38 1.14 -25.10
CA ALA A 312 2.18 -0.08 -24.99
C ALA A 312 1.82 -0.92 -23.75
N ALA A 313 1.58 -0.28 -22.61
CA ALA A 313 1.16 -0.97 -21.39
C ALA A 313 -0.24 -1.60 -21.56
N VAL A 314 -1.18 -0.86 -22.14
CA VAL A 314 -2.53 -1.35 -22.43
C VAL A 314 -2.51 -2.52 -23.40
N GLU A 315 -1.65 -2.49 -24.43
CA GLU A 315 -1.50 -3.58 -25.40
C GLU A 315 -1.02 -4.88 -24.72
N LYS A 316 -0.06 -4.78 -23.80
CA LYS A 316 0.51 -5.93 -23.07
C LYS A 316 -0.40 -6.47 -21.96
N ALA A 317 -1.26 -5.63 -21.37
CA ALA A 317 -2.08 -6.03 -20.23
C ALA A 317 -3.24 -6.98 -20.61
N ASP A 318 -3.71 -7.82 -19.69
CA ASP A 318 -4.89 -8.67 -19.90
C ASP A 318 -6.21 -7.91 -19.61
N GLY A 319 -6.13 -6.82 -18.84
CA GLY A 319 -7.22 -5.88 -18.54
C GLY A 319 -6.68 -4.48 -18.29
N PHE A 320 -7.56 -3.49 -18.29
CA PHE A 320 -7.19 -2.10 -17.98
C PHE A 320 -8.23 -1.45 -17.07
N ILE A 321 -7.78 -0.48 -16.28
CA ILE A 321 -8.63 0.30 -15.40
C ILE A 321 -8.24 1.77 -15.57
N MET A 322 -9.24 2.65 -15.68
CA MET A 322 -9.01 4.08 -15.88
C MET A 322 -9.68 4.92 -14.79
N GLY A 323 -8.89 5.79 -14.17
CA GLY A 323 -9.29 6.67 -13.07
C GLY A 323 -9.21 8.14 -13.44
N SER A 324 -10.25 8.92 -13.14
CA SER A 324 -10.24 10.37 -13.39
C SER A 324 -10.86 11.16 -12.24
N PRO A 325 -10.29 12.32 -11.86
CA PRO A 325 -11.05 13.35 -11.18
C PRO A 325 -11.98 14.07 -12.17
N THR A 326 -12.94 14.84 -11.66
CA THR A 326 -13.70 15.81 -12.46
C THR A 326 -13.21 17.23 -12.17
N LEU A 327 -12.77 17.95 -13.20
CA LEU A 327 -12.38 19.36 -13.12
C LEU A 327 -13.25 20.19 -14.06
N GLY A 328 -14.06 21.10 -13.51
CA GLY A 328 -14.95 21.96 -14.30
C GLY A 328 -15.91 21.17 -15.20
N GLY A 329 -16.44 20.05 -14.72
CA GLY A 329 -17.34 19.17 -15.48
C GLY A 329 -16.67 18.31 -16.54
N HIS A 330 -15.33 18.26 -16.59
CA HIS A 330 -14.58 17.52 -17.60
C HIS A 330 -13.52 16.61 -16.97
N ALA A 331 -13.11 15.57 -17.71
CA ALA A 331 -11.89 14.84 -17.42
C ALA A 331 -10.67 15.73 -17.75
N PRO A 332 -9.56 15.66 -16.97
CA PRO A 332 -8.32 16.34 -17.32
C PRO A 332 -7.86 16.01 -18.74
N THR A 333 -7.22 16.96 -19.42
CA THR A 333 -6.76 16.78 -20.81
C THR A 333 -5.91 15.52 -20.97
N GLN A 334 -5.04 15.23 -20.02
CA GLN A 334 -4.18 14.06 -20.00
C GLN A 334 -4.98 12.75 -19.95
N VAL A 335 -6.09 12.73 -19.20
CA VAL A 335 -7.02 11.59 -19.17
C VAL A 335 -7.72 11.43 -20.52
N GLN A 336 -8.11 12.53 -21.18
CA GLN A 336 -8.73 12.46 -22.50
C GLN A 336 -7.76 11.90 -23.56
N THR A 337 -6.50 12.34 -23.54
CA THR A 337 -5.43 11.79 -24.41
C THR A 337 -5.23 10.30 -24.14
N ALA A 338 -5.08 9.91 -22.86
CA ALA A 338 -4.93 8.52 -22.46
C ALA A 338 -6.13 7.66 -22.89
N LEU A 339 -7.35 8.19 -22.83
CA LEU A 339 -8.55 7.51 -23.28
C LEU A 339 -8.48 7.18 -24.78
N GLY A 340 -7.99 8.13 -25.59
CA GLY A 340 -7.73 7.91 -27.01
C GLY A 340 -6.76 6.76 -27.25
N MET A 341 -5.65 6.72 -26.49
CA MET A 341 -4.64 5.67 -26.58
C MET A 341 -5.16 4.29 -26.15
N VAL A 342 -5.97 4.24 -25.09
CA VAL A 342 -6.63 3.02 -24.63
C VAL A 342 -7.57 2.48 -25.70
N LEU A 343 -8.42 3.35 -26.27
CA LEU A 343 -9.40 2.96 -27.28
C LEU A 343 -8.75 2.50 -28.60
N SER A 344 -7.58 3.04 -28.96
CA SER A 344 -6.85 2.62 -30.16
C SER A 344 -6.07 1.32 -29.97
N SER A 345 -5.55 1.06 -28.76
CA SER A 345 -4.61 -0.04 -28.50
C SER A 345 -5.25 -1.28 -27.86
N ALA A 346 -6.35 -1.12 -27.10
CA ALA A 346 -6.98 -2.22 -26.40
C ALA A 346 -7.86 -3.09 -27.30
N THR A 347 -7.70 -4.41 -27.20
CA THR A 347 -8.63 -5.36 -27.82
C THR A 347 -9.90 -5.48 -26.99
N LYS A 348 -11.08 -5.57 -27.64
CA LYS A 348 -12.41 -5.67 -26.99
C LYS A 348 -12.61 -6.87 -26.05
N THR A 349 -11.70 -7.85 -26.10
CA THR A 349 -11.72 -9.03 -25.22
C THR A 349 -11.14 -8.78 -23.83
N LYS A 350 -10.53 -7.60 -23.61
CA LYS A 350 -9.97 -7.17 -22.33
C LYS A 350 -11.08 -6.71 -21.38
N LEU A 351 -10.85 -6.93 -20.09
CA LEU A 351 -11.71 -6.45 -19.02
C LEU A 351 -11.40 -4.97 -18.76
N ALA A 352 -12.42 -4.15 -18.57
CA ALA A 352 -12.31 -2.72 -18.28
C ALA A 352 -12.78 -2.40 -16.86
N GLY A 353 -12.26 -1.34 -16.26
CA GLY A 353 -12.74 -0.79 -14.99
C GLY A 353 -12.67 0.74 -15.01
N VAL A 354 -13.60 1.40 -14.33
CA VAL A 354 -13.64 2.87 -14.25
C VAL A 354 -13.82 3.29 -12.80
N PHE A 355 -13.07 4.31 -12.39
CA PHE A 355 -13.21 4.90 -11.07
C PHE A 355 -12.94 6.40 -11.07
N GLY A 356 -13.29 7.09 -9.99
CA GLY A 356 -12.89 8.48 -9.80
C GLY A 356 -13.36 9.10 -8.49
N SER A 357 -12.69 10.18 -8.12
CA SER A 357 -13.15 11.09 -7.07
C SER A 357 -13.71 12.37 -7.68
N TYR A 358 -14.78 12.91 -7.09
CA TYR A 358 -15.42 14.14 -7.58
C TYR A 358 -15.95 14.99 -6.42
N GLY A 359 -16.21 16.28 -6.68
CA GLY A 359 -16.82 17.18 -5.70
C GLY A 359 -18.34 17.17 -5.78
N TRP A 360 -18.87 17.99 -6.69
CA TRP A 360 -20.32 18.17 -6.88
C TRP A 360 -20.89 17.30 -8.00
N SER A 361 -20.13 17.14 -9.08
CA SER A 361 -20.54 16.40 -10.28
C SER A 361 -19.40 15.49 -10.80
N GLY A 362 -19.77 14.34 -11.37
CA GLY A 362 -18.88 13.21 -11.69
C GLY A 362 -18.71 12.94 -13.18
N GLU A 363 -18.86 13.93 -14.06
CA GLU A 363 -18.98 13.77 -15.51
C GLU A 363 -17.77 13.08 -16.15
N ALA A 364 -16.57 13.25 -15.60
CA ALA A 364 -15.38 12.57 -16.08
C ALA A 364 -15.50 11.04 -15.98
N ILE A 365 -16.14 10.55 -14.91
CA ILE A 365 -16.37 9.13 -14.66
C ILE A 365 -17.40 8.60 -15.66
N ASP A 366 -18.48 9.35 -15.87
CA ASP A 366 -19.54 8.99 -16.81
C ASP A 366 -19.03 8.97 -18.25
N LEU A 367 -18.16 9.93 -18.62
CA LEU A 367 -17.47 9.96 -19.92
C LEU A 367 -16.70 8.65 -20.16
N LEU A 368 -15.85 8.25 -19.20
CA LEU A 368 -15.04 7.05 -19.32
C LEU A 368 -15.91 5.79 -19.41
N GLU A 369 -16.90 5.66 -18.51
CA GLU A 369 -17.81 4.52 -18.50
C GLU A 369 -18.56 4.39 -19.84
N ASN A 370 -19.16 5.47 -20.32
CA ASN A 370 -19.93 5.46 -21.56
C ASN A 370 -19.03 5.13 -22.75
N LYS A 371 -17.84 5.72 -22.85
CA LYS A 371 -16.92 5.43 -23.96
C LYS A 371 -16.46 3.98 -23.99
N PHE A 372 -16.19 3.37 -22.84
CA PHE A 372 -15.84 1.95 -22.79
C PHE A 372 -17.03 1.03 -23.07
N ARG A 373 -18.23 1.39 -22.58
CA ARG A 373 -19.46 0.65 -22.87
C ARG A 373 -19.80 0.68 -24.36
N ASP A 374 -19.74 1.86 -24.99
CA ASP A 374 -19.98 2.05 -26.42
C ASP A 374 -18.95 1.31 -27.28
N ALA A 375 -17.70 1.26 -26.84
CA ALA A 375 -16.65 0.48 -27.51
C ALA A 375 -16.83 -1.04 -27.39
N GLY A 376 -17.70 -1.50 -26.47
CA GLY A 376 -18.08 -2.90 -26.26
C GLY A 376 -17.25 -3.64 -25.21
N TYR A 377 -16.60 -2.93 -24.29
CA TYR A 377 -15.85 -3.57 -23.20
C TYR A 377 -16.77 -4.15 -22.13
N LYS A 378 -16.31 -5.24 -21.51
CA LYS A 378 -16.94 -5.80 -20.31
C LYS A 378 -16.28 -5.19 -19.07
N PHE A 379 -17.09 -4.83 -18.09
CA PHE A 379 -16.60 -4.28 -16.84
C PHE A 379 -16.27 -5.39 -15.83
N GLY A 380 -15.15 -5.25 -15.12
CA GLY A 380 -14.72 -6.18 -14.09
C GLY A 380 -15.32 -5.91 -12.71
N PHE A 381 -15.86 -4.71 -12.51
CA PHE A 381 -16.62 -4.28 -11.34
C PHE A 381 -17.52 -3.10 -11.74
N ASP A 382 -18.47 -2.75 -10.87
CA ASP A 382 -19.31 -1.57 -11.06
C ASP A 382 -18.51 -0.29 -10.92
N THR A 383 -18.74 0.67 -11.81
CA THR A 383 -18.00 1.94 -11.86
C THR A 383 -17.99 2.66 -10.50
N ILE A 384 -16.79 2.90 -9.97
CA ILE A 384 -16.60 3.43 -8.62
C ILE A 384 -16.63 4.96 -8.64
N ARG A 385 -17.48 5.55 -7.79
CA ARG A 385 -17.66 6.99 -7.65
C ARG A 385 -17.50 7.38 -6.19
N VAL A 386 -16.44 8.09 -5.85
CA VAL A 386 -16.21 8.58 -4.47
C VAL A 386 -16.38 10.08 -4.42
N LYS A 387 -17.28 10.55 -3.56
CA LYS A 387 -17.50 11.98 -3.37
C LYS A 387 -16.50 12.54 -2.36
N PHE A 388 -15.75 13.57 -2.76
CA PHE A 388 -14.66 14.18 -2.01
C PHE A 388 -13.57 13.18 -1.59
N LYS A 389 -13.11 13.25 -0.34
CA LYS A 389 -12.00 12.48 0.20
C LYS A 389 -12.45 11.05 0.56
N PRO A 390 -11.76 10.00 0.08
CA PRO A 390 -12.09 8.62 0.45
C PRO A 390 -12.01 8.36 1.96
N THR A 391 -12.98 7.59 2.45
CA THR A 391 -13.00 7.02 3.82
C THR A 391 -12.40 5.61 3.82
N ASP A 392 -12.23 5.01 5.00
CA ASP A 392 -11.79 3.61 5.09
C ASP A 392 -12.74 2.61 4.46
N LYS A 393 -14.04 2.88 4.55
CA LYS A 393 -15.05 2.08 3.87
C LYS A 393 -14.90 2.17 2.35
N ASP A 394 -14.63 3.37 1.82
CA ASP A 394 -14.40 3.57 0.38
C ASP A 394 -13.13 2.84 -0.07
N LEU A 395 -12.02 2.99 0.66
CA LEU A 395 -10.77 2.31 0.34
C LEU A 395 -10.92 0.79 0.40
N LYS A 396 -11.64 0.27 1.41
CA LYS A 396 -11.92 -1.16 1.52
C LYS A 396 -12.76 -1.67 0.34
N TYR A 397 -13.82 -0.93 -0.01
CA TYR A 397 -14.63 -1.23 -1.19
C TYR A 397 -13.79 -1.28 -2.47
N CYS A 398 -12.87 -0.32 -2.65
CA CYS A 398 -11.98 -0.25 -3.80
C CYS A 398 -10.99 -1.43 -3.85
N GLU A 399 -10.45 -1.84 -2.71
CA GLU A 399 -9.60 -3.03 -2.59
C GLU A 399 -10.36 -4.32 -2.94
N GLU A 400 -11.60 -4.45 -2.47
CA GLU A 400 -12.48 -5.57 -2.80
C GLU A 400 -12.82 -5.60 -4.30
N ALA A 401 -13.16 -4.44 -4.90
CA ALA A 401 -13.40 -4.33 -6.34
C ALA A 401 -12.16 -4.71 -7.17
N GLY A 402 -10.96 -4.32 -6.74
CA GLY A 402 -9.70 -4.74 -7.38
C GLY A 402 -9.48 -6.25 -7.29
N THR A 403 -9.84 -6.87 -6.15
CA THR A 403 -9.79 -8.31 -5.95
C THR A 403 -10.73 -9.04 -6.91
N ASP A 404 -11.97 -8.56 -7.04
CA ASP A 404 -12.98 -9.11 -7.94
C ASP A 404 -12.53 -9.00 -9.41
N PHE A 405 -11.92 -7.88 -9.79
CA PHE A 405 -11.33 -7.68 -11.12
C PHE A 405 -10.28 -8.76 -11.43
N ALA A 406 -9.35 -8.99 -10.50
CA ALA A 406 -8.30 -9.98 -10.64
C ALA A 406 -8.87 -11.41 -10.76
N GLN A 407 -9.87 -11.75 -9.95
CA GLN A 407 -10.55 -13.05 -10.02
C GLN A 407 -11.27 -13.25 -11.35
N ALA A 408 -11.99 -12.23 -11.84
CA ALA A 408 -12.65 -12.26 -13.14
C ALA A 408 -11.64 -12.47 -14.28
N LEU A 409 -10.49 -11.80 -14.20
CA LEU A 409 -9.40 -11.92 -15.16
C LEU A 409 -8.79 -13.33 -15.18
N LYS A 410 -8.44 -13.88 -14.01
CA LYS A 410 -7.93 -15.25 -13.87
C LYS A 410 -8.92 -16.27 -14.40
N LYS A 411 -10.21 -16.12 -14.11
CA LYS A 411 -11.27 -17.00 -14.59
C LYS A 411 -11.39 -16.94 -16.12
N ALA A 412 -11.35 -15.75 -16.71
CA ALA A 412 -11.38 -15.57 -18.16
C ALA A 412 -10.16 -16.22 -18.84
N LYS A 413 -8.96 -16.09 -18.25
CA LYS A 413 -7.72 -16.69 -18.76
C LYS A 413 -7.74 -18.21 -18.66
N LYS A 414 -8.20 -18.76 -17.53
CA LYS A 414 -8.38 -20.21 -17.32
C LYS A 414 -9.38 -20.83 -18.30
N ALA A 415 -10.47 -20.12 -18.63
CA ALA A 415 -11.45 -20.58 -19.61
C ALA A 415 -10.90 -20.65 -21.05
N ARG A 416 -9.84 -19.88 -21.37
CA ARG A 416 -9.19 -19.87 -22.69
C ARG A 416 -8.11 -20.95 -22.84
N LYS A 417 -7.55 -21.49 -21.74
CA LYS A 417 -6.58 -22.61 -21.79
C LYS A 417 -7.34 -23.93 -22.08
N PRO A 418 -6.90 -24.77 -23.06
CA PRO A 418 -7.54 -26.06 -23.32
C PRO A 418 -7.47 -26.96 -22.08
N LYS A 419 -8.58 -27.59 -21.69
CA LYS A 419 -8.59 -28.61 -20.63
C LYS A 419 -7.73 -29.79 -21.08
N GLN A 420 -6.56 -29.95 -20.48
CA GLN A 420 -5.83 -31.21 -20.60
C GLN A 420 -6.66 -32.34 -19.99
N PRO A 421 -6.73 -33.52 -20.62
CA PRO A 421 -7.42 -34.67 -20.03
C PRO A 421 -6.75 -35.01 -18.69
N ALA A 422 -7.55 -35.03 -17.63
CA ALA A 422 -7.15 -35.50 -16.31
C ALA A 422 -6.92 -37.01 -16.36
N GLY A 423 -5.75 -37.43 -16.85
CA GLY A 423 -5.27 -38.80 -16.80
C GLY A 423 -3.94 -38.85 -16.07
N GLU A 424 -3.92 -39.55 -14.92
CA GLU A 424 -2.76 -40.16 -14.24
C GLU A 424 -1.44 -39.38 -14.11
N SER A 425 -1.44 -38.06 -14.26
CA SER A 425 -0.24 -37.27 -13.99
C SER A 425 0.14 -37.34 -12.51
N SER A 426 1.45 -37.28 -12.20
CA SER A 426 1.93 -37.23 -10.82
C SER A 426 1.29 -36.07 -10.03
N ALA A 427 1.12 -34.92 -10.68
CA ALA A 427 0.43 -33.76 -10.11
C ALA A 427 -1.02 -34.10 -9.70
N ALA A 428 -1.81 -34.72 -10.58
CA ALA A 428 -3.20 -35.07 -10.27
C ALA A 428 -3.31 -36.07 -9.09
N ARG A 429 -2.37 -37.00 -8.97
CA ARG A 429 -2.31 -37.94 -7.83
C ARG A 429 -1.98 -37.21 -6.52
N THR A 430 -1.01 -36.29 -6.56
CA THR A 430 -0.66 -35.46 -5.40
C THR A 430 -1.84 -34.59 -4.97
N GLU A 431 -2.53 -33.95 -5.91
CA GLU A 431 -3.72 -33.12 -5.62
C GLU A 431 -4.84 -33.92 -4.94
N GLN A 432 -5.11 -35.14 -5.43
CA GLN A 432 -6.09 -36.04 -4.81
C GLN A 432 -5.66 -36.47 -3.41
N ALA A 433 -4.36 -36.75 -3.20
CA ALA A 433 -3.83 -37.11 -1.90
C ALA A 433 -3.94 -35.95 -0.90
N VAL A 434 -3.58 -34.73 -1.30
CA VAL A 434 -3.76 -33.51 -0.49
C VAL A 434 -5.23 -33.28 -0.16
N GLY A 435 -6.14 -33.57 -1.11
CA GLY A 435 -7.59 -33.50 -0.89
C GLY A 435 -8.12 -34.43 0.21
N ARG A 436 -7.33 -35.42 0.68
CA ARG A 436 -7.69 -36.29 1.80
C ARG A 436 -7.43 -35.70 3.16
N LEU A 437 -6.74 -34.55 3.25
CA LEU A 437 -6.62 -33.81 4.50
C LEU A 437 -8.00 -33.29 4.94
N ILE A 438 -8.40 -33.66 6.16
CA ILE A 438 -9.69 -33.27 6.75
C ILE A 438 -9.43 -32.11 7.70
N GLY A 439 -10.32 -31.12 7.69
CA GLY A 439 -10.30 -30.04 8.67
C GLY A 439 -11.69 -29.73 9.21
N SER A 440 -11.73 -29.12 10.38
CA SER A 440 -12.96 -28.65 11.01
C SER A 440 -13.57 -27.52 10.18
N LEU A 441 -14.88 -27.58 9.97
CA LEU A 441 -15.60 -26.52 9.30
C LEU A 441 -15.90 -25.41 10.31
N CYS A 442 -15.34 -24.24 10.07
CA CYS A 442 -15.44 -23.08 10.94
C CYS A 442 -15.80 -21.83 10.13
N VAL A 443 -16.27 -20.80 10.82
CA VAL A 443 -16.39 -19.44 10.28
C VAL A 443 -15.51 -18.52 11.09
N VAL A 444 -14.54 -17.88 10.44
CA VAL A 444 -13.79 -16.78 11.03
C VAL A 444 -14.60 -15.51 10.86
N THR A 445 -14.75 -14.77 11.95
CA THR A 445 -15.38 -13.46 11.99
C THR A 445 -14.43 -12.45 12.62
N THR A 446 -14.44 -11.22 12.13
CA THR A 446 -13.56 -10.15 12.62
C THR A 446 -14.28 -8.81 12.52
N LYS A 447 -13.91 -7.88 13.40
CA LYS A 447 -14.40 -6.51 13.42
C LYS A 447 -13.25 -5.59 13.82
N GLN A 448 -13.04 -4.56 13.01
CA GLN A 448 -12.11 -3.47 13.32
C GLN A 448 -12.85 -2.15 13.05
N GLN A 449 -13.14 -1.40 14.12
CA GLN A 449 -13.99 -0.20 14.04
C GLN A 449 -15.33 -0.52 13.36
N ASP A 450 -15.62 0.14 12.23
CA ASP A 450 -16.85 -0.06 11.44
C ASP A 450 -16.73 -1.14 10.36
N LEU A 451 -15.54 -1.71 10.17
CA LEU A 451 -15.30 -2.77 9.20
C LEU A 451 -15.55 -4.13 9.84
N THR A 452 -16.33 -4.97 9.16
CA THR A 452 -16.57 -6.35 9.57
C THR A 452 -16.17 -7.30 8.46
N GLY A 453 -15.68 -8.48 8.85
CA GLY A 453 -15.23 -9.51 7.92
C GLY A 453 -15.70 -10.88 8.36
N ALA A 454 -15.97 -11.74 7.38
CA ALA A 454 -16.25 -13.14 7.63
C ALA A 454 -15.74 -14.03 6.49
N MET A 455 -15.25 -15.22 6.83
CA MET A 455 -14.94 -16.27 5.88
C MET A 455 -15.24 -17.65 6.43
N LEU A 456 -15.65 -18.56 5.55
CA LEU A 456 -15.62 -19.99 5.83
C LEU A 456 -14.17 -20.47 5.84
N ALA A 457 -13.77 -21.14 6.92
CA ALA A 457 -12.44 -21.70 7.10
C ALA A 457 -12.55 -23.22 7.31
N SER A 458 -11.67 -23.97 6.66
CA SER A 458 -11.57 -25.43 6.88
C SER A 458 -10.12 -25.90 7.02
N TRP A 459 -9.16 -24.99 7.02
CA TRP A 459 -7.75 -25.25 7.28
C TRP A 459 -7.41 -24.65 8.63
N VAL A 460 -7.88 -25.33 9.66
CA VAL A 460 -7.76 -24.94 11.06
C VAL A 460 -7.15 -26.09 11.84
N SER A 461 -6.20 -25.78 12.72
CA SER A 461 -5.58 -26.77 13.60
C SER A 461 -5.17 -26.14 14.92
N GLN A 462 -5.24 -26.89 16.02
CA GLN A 462 -4.64 -26.46 17.27
C GLN A 462 -3.12 -26.53 17.14
N ALA A 463 -2.45 -25.45 17.53
CA ALA A 463 -1.00 -25.32 17.39
C ALA A 463 -0.26 -25.38 18.73
N THR A 464 -0.89 -24.94 19.82
CA THR A 464 -0.24 -24.82 21.13
C THR A 464 -1.22 -25.07 22.29
N PHE A 465 -0.67 -25.54 23.42
CA PHE A 465 -1.39 -25.68 24.69
C PHE A 465 -1.17 -24.49 25.64
N THR A 466 0.01 -23.85 25.59
CA THR A 466 0.38 -22.76 26.51
C THR A 466 1.13 -21.64 25.79
N PRO A 467 0.53 -20.45 25.61
CA PRO A 467 -0.92 -20.23 25.73
C PRO A 467 -1.69 -21.11 24.72
N PRO A 468 -3.00 -21.38 24.93
CA PRO A 468 -3.79 -22.09 23.92
C PRO A 468 -3.79 -21.31 22.61
N GLY A 469 -3.50 -21.98 21.51
CA GLY A 469 -3.38 -21.32 20.21
C GLY A 469 -3.71 -22.24 19.05
N LEU A 470 -4.08 -21.62 17.94
CA LEU A 470 -4.52 -22.28 16.72
C LEU A 470 -3.95 -21.61 15.49
N THR A 471 -3.89 -22.36 14.39
CA THR A 471 -3.59 -21.82 13.07
C THR A 471 -4.84 -21.78 12.21
N VAL A 472 -5.00 -20.73 11.42
CA VAL A 472 -5.98 -20.63 10.33
C VAL A 472 -5.26 -20.22 9.06
N ALA A 473 -5.48 -20.93 7.96
CA ALA A 473 -5.01 -20.49 6.66
C ALA A 473 -6.03 -19.54 6.01
N VAL A 474 -5.57 -18.35 5.62
CA VAL A 474 -6.37 -17.27 5.02
C VAL A 474 -5.85 -17.00 3.61
N ALA A 475 -6.68 -17.20 2.59
CA ALA A 475 -6.26 -16.87 1.22
C ALA A 475 -6.05 -15.36 1.07
N LYS A 476 -4.98 -14.95 0.37
CA LYS A 476 -4.62 -13.52 0.18
C LYS A 476 -5.69 -12.69 -0.52
N GLU A 477 -6.48 -13.33 -1.37
CA GLU A 477 -7.58 -12.71 -2.10
C GLU A 477 -8.88 -12.61 -1.28
N ARG A 478 -8.92 -13.04 -0.02
CA ARG A 478 -10.13 -12.89 0.81
C ARG A 478 -10.18 -11.50 1.42
N ALA A 479 -11.37 -10.90 1.45
CA ALA A 479 -11.59 -9.60 2.07
C ALA A 479 -11.16 -9.54 3.55
N VAL A 480 -11.34 -10.64 4.28
CA VAL A 480 -10.99 -10.77 5.71
C VAL A 480 -9.48 -10.64 5.96
N GLU A 481 -8.65 -10.86 4.93
CA GLU A 481 -7.18 -10.86 5.08
C GLU A 481 -6.65 -9.53 5.63
N SER A 482 -7.24 -8.39 5.23
CA SER A 482 -6.82 -7.07 5.71
C SER A 482 -7.25 -6.76 7.15
N LEU A 483 -7.97 -7.68 7.80
CA LEU A 483 -8.50 -7.56 9.17
C LEU A 483 -7.95 -8.67 10.07
N MET A 484 -6.87 -9.31 9.63
CA MET A 484 -6.21 -10.42 10.31
C MET A 484 -4.69 -10.23 10.31
N HIS A 485 -4.23 -8.99 10.51
CA HIS A 485 -2.82 -8.63 10.73
C HIS A 485 -2.38 -8.91 12.17
N THR A 486 -1.07 -8.86 12.45
CA THR A 486 -0.57 -9.09 13.81
C THR A 486 -1.13 -8.04 14.77
N GLY A 487 -1.73 -8.50 15.87
CA GLY A 487 -2.45 -7.68 16.86
C GLY A 487 -3.96 -7.62 16.65
N ASP A 488 -4.48 -8.00 15.47
CA ASP A 488 -5.92 -7.99 15.22
C ASP A 488 -6.65 -9.10 15.97
N ASN A 489 -7.91 -8.84 16.30
CA ASN A 489 -8.78 -9.81 16.94
C ASN A 489 -9.67 -10.50 15.91
N PHE A 490 -10.00 -11.76 16.18
CA PHE A 490 -11.00 -12.50 15.44
C PHE A 490 -11.72 -13.50 16.36
N VAL A 491 -12.85 -14.01 15.90
CA VAL A 491 -13.55 -15.13 16.53
C VAL A 491 -13.58 -16.29 15.54
N LEU A 492 -13.19 -17.47 16.01
CA LEU A 492 -13.36 -18.71 15.28
C LEU A 492 -14.64 -19.41 15.77
N ASN A 493 -15.66 -19.45 14.92
CA ASN A 493 -16.92 -20.13 15.19
C ASN A 493 -16.85 -21.55 14.62
N VAL A 494 -16.80 -22.56 15.48
CA VAL A 494 -16.78 -23.98 15.09
C VAL A 494 -18.21 -24.41 14.76
N LEU A 495 -18.44 -24.97 13.58
CA LEU A 495 -19.80 -25.32 13.15
C LEU A 495 -20.21 -26.71 13.65
N GLU A 496 -21.49 -26.87 13.99
CA GLU A 496 -22.09 -28.15 14.39
C GLU A 496 -22.47 -28.98 13.16
N ASP A 497 -22.15 -30.28 13.18
CA ASP A 497 -22.62 -31.21 12.16
C ASP A 497 -24.16 -31.28 12.15
N GLY A 498 -24.75 -31.49 10.98
CA GLY A 498 -26.21 -31.44 10.80
C GLY A 498 -26.84 -30.04 10.80
N LYS A 499 -26.17 -29.00 11.34
CA LYS A 499 -26.65 -27.60 11.31
C LYS A 499 -25.81 -26.65 10.45
N HIS A 500 -24.61 -27.07 10.02
CA HIS A 500 -23.66 -26.22 9.31
C HIS A 500 -24.08 -25.78 7.90
N LEU A 501 -25.01 -26.49 7.22
CA LEU A 501 -25.30 -26.28 5.80
C LEU A 501 -25.80 -24.86 5.44
N PRO A 502 -26.71 -24.21 6.19
CA PRO A 502 -27.13 -22.85 5.90
C PRO A 502 -25.99 -21.84 6.05
N LEU A 503 -25.20 -21.94 7.14
CA LEU A 503 -24.04 -21.08 7.38
C LEU A 503 -22.97 -21.27 6.29
N MET A 504 -22.68 -22.52 5.92
CA MET A 504 -21.76 -22.84 4.83
C MET A 504 -22.22 -22.21 3.52
N LYS A 505 -23.50 -22.33 3.15
CA LYS A 505 -24.05 -21.73 1.93
C LYS A 505 -23.94 -20.20 1.95
N GLN A 506 -24.23 -19.58 3.10
CA GLN A 506 -24.12 -18.14 3.27
C GLN A 506 -22.68 -17.67 3.02
N PHE A 507 -21.69 -18.25 3.71
CA PHE A 507 -20.29 -17.79 3.62
C PHE A 507 -19.53 -18.28 2.39
N LEU A 508 -20.10 -19.20 1.59
CA LEU A 508 -19.58 -19.58 0.27
C LEU A 508 -20.11 -18.71 -0.87
N LYS A 509 -21.21 -17.97 -0.65
CA LYS A 509 -21.75 -17.05 -1.65
C LYS A 509 -20.68 -15.99 -1.99
N PRO A 510 -20.50 -15.62 -3.28
CA PRO A 510 -19.75 -14.42 -3.63
C PRO A 510 -20.47 -13.21 -3.04
N PHE A 511 -19.75 -12.42 -2.25
CA PHE A 511 -20.26 -11.15 -1.71
C PHE A 511 -19.64 -10.03 -2.53
N GLY A 512 -20.49 -9.13 -3.01
CA GLY A 512 -20.00 -7.91 -3.65
C GLY A 512 -19.27 -7.01 -2.65
N PRO A 513 -18.47 -6.05 -3.13
CA PRO A 513 -17.78 -5.12 -2.27
C PRO A 513 -18.73 -4.39 -1.31
N GLY A 514 -18.42 -4.42 -0.01
CA GLY A 514 -19.24 -3.82 1.06
C GLY A 514 -20.60 -4.48 1.35
N GLU A 515 -20.94 -5.64 0.77
CA GLU A 515 -22.18 -6.39 1.08
C GLU A 515 -22.14 -6.97 2.51
N ASP A 516 -23.28 -6.92 3.21
CA ASP A 516 -23.40 -7.50 4.55
C ASP A 516 -23.34 -9.04 4.51
N ARG A 517 -22.25 -9.58 5.03
CA ARG A 517 -21.99 -11.03 5.08
C ARG A 517 -22.85 -11.74 6.13
N PHE A 518 -23.32 -11.02 7.14
CA PHE A 518 -24.07 -11.56 8.28
C PHE A 518 -25.59 -11.47 8.11
N GLY A 519 -26.07 -10.91 6.99
CA GLY A 519 -27.51 -10.75 6.73
C GLY A 519 -28.29 -12.04 6.97
N GLY A 520 -29.19 -12.01 7.97
CA GLY A 520 -30.03 -13.15 8.35
C GLY A 520 -29.39 -14.18 9.30
N ILE A 521 -28.16 -13.96 9.78
CA ILE A 521 -27.51 -14.77 10.81
C ILE A 521 -27.69 -14.11 12.18
N LYS A 522 -28.06 -14.90 13.19
CA LYS A 522 -28.08 -14.44 14.58
C LYS A 522 -26.64 -14.34 15.11
N ILE A 523 -26.24 -13.13 15.47
CA ILE A 523 -24.91 -12.83 16.01
C ILE A 523 -24.98 -12.22 17.41
N GLU A 524 -23.95 -12.49 18.20
CA GLU A 524 -23.67 -11.86 19.50
C GLU A 524 -22.30 -11.17 19.43
N GLU A 525 -22.07 -10.14 20.27
CA GLU A 525 -20.77 -9.47 20.35
C GLU A 525 -19.92 -10.13 21.42
N SER A 526 -18.69 -10.53 21.06
CA SER A 526 -17.71 -11.12 21.99
C SER A 526 -17.00 -10.08 22.86
N GLU A 527 -16.23 -10.53 23.85
CA GLU A 527 -15.44 -9.62 24.69
C GLU A 527 -14.36 -8.87 23.88
N ASN A 528 -13.81 -9.51 22.84
CA ASN A 528 -12.88 -8.85 21.91
C ASN A 528 -13.56 -8.01 20.81
N GLY A 529 -14.90 -7.88 20.85
CA GLY A 529 -15.72 -7.07 19.94
C GLY A 529 -16.08 -7.74 18.61
N CYS A 530 -15.52 -8.90 18.30
CA CYS A 530 -15.82 -9.61 17.06
C CYS A 530 -17.15 -10.39 17.13
N PRO A 531 -17.85 -10.63 16.01
CA PRO A 531 -19.13 -11.33 16.02
C PRO A 531 -19.00 -12.83 16.37
N ILE A 532 -19.82 -13.31 17.30
CA ILE A 532 -20.06 -14.73 17.56
C ILE A 532 -21.32 -15.15 16.81
N ILE A 533 -21.31 -16.31 16.14
CA ILE A 533 -22.49 -16.90 15.51
C ILE A 533 -23.22 -17.76 16.55
N SER A 534 -24.44 -17.38 16.92
CA SER A 534 -25.18 -18.07 18.00
C SER A 534 -25.49 -19.54 17.70
N ASP A 535 -25.60 -19.89 16.41
CA ASP A 535 -25.89 -21.27 15.95
C ASP A 535 -24.61 -22.13 15.79
N ALA A 536 -23.44 -21.62 16.19
CA ALA A 536 -22.20 -22.38 16.19
C ALA A 536 -22.19 -23.46 17.30
N LEU A 537 -21.36 -24.50 17.14
CA LEU A 537 -21.09 -25.50 18.17
C LEU A 537 -20.30 -24.91 19.34
N ALA A 538 -19.29 -24.09 19.00
CA ALA A 538 -18.42 -23.42 19.95
C ALA A 538 -17.82 -22.17 19.30
N TYR A 539 -17.31 -21.25 20.11
CA TYR A 539 -16.51 -20.13 19.63
C TYR A 539 -15.20 -20.00 20.41
N LEU A 540 -14.19 -19.46 19.75
CA LEU A 540 -12.88 -19.12 20.32
C LEU A 540 -12.53 -17.68 19.98
N GLU A 541 -12.37 -16.84 21.00
CA GLU A 541 -11.90 -15.47 20.87
C GLU A 541 -10.38 -15.46 20.76
N CYS A 542 -9.86 -14.96 19.64
CA CYS A 542 -8.45 -15.06 19.29
C CYS A 542 -7.85 -13.68 19.03
N THR A 543 -6.56 -13.54 19.31
CA THR A 543 -5.72 -12.42 18.83
C THR A 543 -4.64 -12.99 17.93
N VAL A 544 -4.42 -12.38 16.77
CA VAL A 544 -3.35 -12.77 15.85
C VAL A 544 -1.99 -12.43 16.46
N GLU A 545 -1.18 -13.44 16.71
CA GLU A 545 0.16 -13.30 17.29
C GLU A 545 1.25 -13.31 16.20
N ASN A 546 1.04 -14.08 15.13
CA ASN A 546 2.01 -14.16 14.04
C ASN A 546 1.34 -14.59 12.72
N ARG A 547 1.99 -14.29 11.60
CA ARG A 547 1.56 -14.68 10.25
C ARG A 547 2.75 -15.10 9.42
N MET A 548 2.56 -16.15 8.62
CA MET A 548 3.58 -16.66 7.71
C MET A 548 3.03 -16.69 6.28
N GLU A 549 3.80 -16.16 5.34
CA GLU A 549 3.44 -16.19 3.92
C GLU A 549 3.64 -17.60 3.34
N CYS A 550 2.57 -18.19 2.83
CA CYS A 550 2.54 -19.55 2.29
C CYS A 550 1.93 -19.52 0.88
N GLY A 551 2.71 -19.13 -0.14
CA GLY A 551 2.23 -19.10 -1.51
C GLY A 551 1.05 -18.15 -1.69
N ASP A 552 -0.15 -18.69 -1.95
CA ASP A 552 -1.40 -17.96 -2.12
C ASP A 552 -2.19 -17.71 -0.81
N HIS A 553 -1.69 -18.22 0.32
CA HIS A 553 -2.31 -18.05 1.64
C HIS A 553 -1.35 -17.39 2.64
N TRP A 554 -1.93 -16.83 3.69
CA TRP A 554 -1.27 -16.56 4.97
C TRP A 554 -1.63 -17.67 5.94
N LEU A 555 -0.64 -18.27 6.61
CA LEU A 555 -0.87 -19.08 7.80
C LEU A 555 -0.86 -18.16 9.01
N VAL A 556 -2.03 -17.93 9.59
CA VAL A 556 -2.23 -17.06 10.75
C VAL A 556 -2.20 -17.89 12.02
N TYR A 557 -1.29 -17.57 12.94
CA TYR A 557 -1.27 -18.14 14.29
C TYR A 557 -1.97 -17.18 15.25
N GLY A 558 -3.06 -17.65 15.87
CA GLY A 558 -3.86 -16.92 16.83
C GLY A 558 -3.76 -17.53 18.22
N VAL A 559 -3.61 -16.68 19.23
CA VAL A 559 -3.69 -17.06 20.64
C VAL A 559 -5.14 -16.92 21.11
N VAL A 560 -5.69 -17.99 21.67
CA VAL A 560 -7.04 -18.03 22.21
C VAL A 560 -7.04 -17.38 23.60
N LYS A 561 -7.91 -16.38 23.80
CA LYS A 561 -8.07 -15.65 25.06
C LYS A 561 -9.30 -16.09 25.83
N ASN A 562 -10.38 -16.40 25.12
CA ASN A 562 -11.65 -16.88 25.70
C ASN A 562 -12.34 -17.84 24.71
N GLY A 563 -13.32 -18.59 25.17
CA GLY A 563 -14.10 -19.48 24.33
C GLY A 563 -15.15 -20.25 25.11
N LYS A 564 -16.19 -20.70 24.40
CA LYS A 564 -17.32 -21.41 25.00
C LYS A 564 -17.90 -22.45 24.05
N VAL A 565 -18.29 -23.59 24.61
CA VAL A 565 -19.12 -24.60 23.93
C VAL A 565 -20.59 -24.20 24.09
N LEU A 566 -21.31 -24.13 22.98
CA LEU A 566 -22.70 -23.69 22.90
C LEU A 566 -23.69 -24.86 22.84
N SER A 567 -23.28 -26.02 22.34
CA SER A 567 -24.08 -27.25 22.30
C SER A 567 -23.20 -28.49 22.50
N ASP A 568 -23.82 -29.61 22.91
CA ASP A 568 -23.15 -30.92 23.07
C ASP A 568 -23.05 -31.71 21.74
N GLY A 569 -23.16 -31.02 20.60
CA GLY A 569 -23.08 -31.64 19.28
C GLY A 569 -21.66 -32.05 18.88
N VAL A 570 -21.52 -32.53 17.64
CA VAL A 570 -20.21 -32.90 17.05
C VAL A 570 -19.77 -31.86 16.01
N THR A 571 -18.46 -31.65 15.89
CA THR A 571 -17.89 -30.68 14.94
C THR A 571 -18.13 -31.11 13.49
N ALA A 572 -18.63 -30.19 12.66
CA ALA A 572 -18.74 -30.41 11.22
C ALA A 572 -17.34 -30.53 10.58
N LEU A 573 -17.18 -31.47 9.65
CA LEU A 573 -15.92 -31.73 8.96
C LEU A 573 -16.03 -31.41 7.47
N HIS A 574 -14.96 -30.86 6.89
CA HIS A 574 -14.89 -30.62 5.46
C HIS A 574 -14.10 -31.75 4.76
N HIS A 575 -14.79 -32.53 3.92
CA HIS A 575 -14.18 -33.55 3.08
C HIS A 575 -14.00 -33.04 1.65
N ARG A 576 -12.79 -33.17 1.09
CA ARG A 576 -12.49 -32.78 -0.29
C ARG A 576 -12.10 -33.98 -1.14
N LYS A 577 -12.18 -33.79 -2.46
CA LYS A 577 -11.70 -34.77 -3.47
C LYS A 577 -10.40 -34.33 -4.14
N SER A 578 -10.06 -33.04 -4.03
CA SER A 578 -8.82 -32.44 -4.56
C SER A 578 -8.32 -31.36 -3.59
N GLY A 579 -7.01 -31.15 -3.54
CA GLY A 579 -6.35 -30.09 -2.77
C GLY A 579 -6.27 -28.74 -3.50
N THR A 580 -6.61 -28.66 -4.79
CA THR A 580 -6.40 -27.46 -5.63
C THR A 580 -7.59 -26.52 -5.74
N TYR A 581 -8.75 -26.91 -5.23
CA TYR A 581 -9.95 -26.06 -5.19
C TYR A 581 -10.85 -26.45 -4.02
N TYR A 582 -11.66 -25.48 -3.58
CA TYR A 582 -12.64 -25.63 -2.51
C TYR A 582 -13.91 -26.36 -2.99
#